data_AF-A0A395L402-F1
#
_entry.id   AF-A0A395L402-F1
#
_cell.length_a   1.000
_cell.length_b   1.000
_cell.length_c   1.000
_cell.angle_alpha   90.00
_cell.angle_beta   90.00
_cell.angle_gamma   90.00
#
_symmetry.space_group_name_H-M   'P 1'
#
loop_
_entity.id
_entity.type
_entity.pdbx_description
1 polymer ?
#
loop_
_entity_poly.entity_id
_entity_poly.type
_entity_poly.pdbx_seq_one_letter_code
_entity_poly.pdbx_strand_id
1 'polypeptide(L)'
;MLGISAVLSTFDGLNSMGAPWGIYSLLIIVIGGRAVPAFTRHWLVRTGTQTRFRDRPAFSYLAILGILAAICLRGASQNISGYLLMLSGAVLLLQMASWQSVKAVRYPALFILHIAFAWMPAALILNGLAVIVPAQFPSIAALHAMTMGAMGTMIAAFMMRSASVRDGERLILSRPTACAFSLLSVSALLRVFGDGMRDAYFEPVVAAAICWMAAWALFMMVFVQAMRRPVPRPVFSAPAAVCGKAGSDVRPYLQNTAGRCAVSSAN
;
A
#
# COMPACT_ATOMS: atom_id res chain seq x y z
N MET A 1 -41.24 -0.60 19.20
CA MET A 1 -40.80 -0.16 17.84
C MET A 1 -39.84 1.05 17.85
N LEU A 2 -39.45 1.60 19.01
CA LEU A 2 -38.50 2.73 19.09
C LEU A 2 -37.02 2.34 18.90
N GLY A 3 -36.64 1.09 19.19
CA GLY A 3 -35.23 0.65 19.10
C GLY A 3 -34.71 0.45 17.67
N ILE A 4 -35.57 -0.01 16.74
CA ILE A 4 -35.16 -0.28 15.36
C ILE A 4 -34.91 1.03 14.61
N SER A 5 -35.73 2.06 14.81
CA SER A 5 -35.51 3.38 14.19
C SER A 5 -34.29 4.10 14.76
N ALA A 6 -33.96 3.94 16.04
CA ALA A 6 -32.74 4.51 16.63
C ALA A 6 -31.46 3.79 16.16
N VAL A 7 -31.54 2.47 15.98
CA VAL A 7 -30.45 1.67 15.43
C VAL A 7 -30.27 1.99 13.94
N LEU A 8 -31.35 2.11 13.17
CA LEU A 8 -31.32 2.52 11.77
C LEU A 8 -30.87 3.97 11.60
N SER A 9 -31.24 4.91 12.49
CA SER A 9 -30.70 6.28 12.46
C SER A 9 -29.22 6.34 12.85
N THR A 10 -28.76 5.40 13.69
CA THR A 10 -27.33 5.23 13.99
C THR A 10 -26.60 4.67 12.78
N PHE A 11 -27.18 3.71 12.05
CA PHE A 11 -26.62 3.18 10.80
C PHE A 11 -26.69 4.16 9.62
N ASP A 12 -27.76 4.94 9.50
CA ASP A 12 -27.91 6.01 8.52
C ASP A 12 -26.99 7.18 8.87
N GLY A 13 -26.82 7.49 10.16
CA GLY A 13 -25.78 8.40 10.67
C GLY A 13 -24.39 7.90 10.30
N LEU A 14 -24.07 6.62 10.53
CA LEU A 14 -22.81 6.01 10.10
C LEU A 14 -22.62 6.06 8.57
N ASN A 15 -23.68 5.83 7.79
CA ASN A 15 -23.65 5.90 6.33
C ASN A 15 -23.51 7.34 5.79
N SER A 16 -24.08 8.33 6.49
CA SER A 16 -24.00 9.76 6.13
C SER A 16 -22.78 10.49 6.73
N MET A 17 -22.13 9.90 7.74
CA MET A 17 -20.95 10.45 8.42
C MET A 17 -19.61 9.94 7.86
N GLY A 18 -19.48 9.60 6.58
CA GLY A 18 -18.18 9.19 6.02
C GLY A 18 -17.52 7.98 6.74
N ALA A 19 -18.28 7.19 7.49
CA ALA A 19 -17.77 6.04 8.24
C ALA A 19 -17.17 4.91 7.38
N PRO A 20 -17.64 4.63 6.13
CA PRO A 20 -17.08 3.51 5.38
C PRO A 20 -15.62 3.71 5.02
N TRP A 21 -15.18 4.94 4.71
CA TRP A 21 -13.77 5.20 4.42
C TRP A 21 -12.93 5.38 5.69
N GLY A 22 -13.55 5.75 6.82
CA GLY A 22 -12.90 5.87 8.12
C GLY A 22 -12.24 4.56 8.54
N ILE A 23 -12.96 3.43 8.46
CA ILE A 23 -12.40 2.13 8.85
C ILE A 23 -11.20 1.71 7.99
N TYR A 24 -11.29 1.92 6.66
CA TYR A 24 -10.16 1.64 5.76
C TYR A 24 -8.97 2.53 6.05
N SER A 25 -9.20 3.81 6.36
CA SER A 25 -8.15 4.75 6.76
C SER A 25 -7.39 4.24 7.98
N LEU A 26 -8.12 3.79 9.01
CA LEU A 26 -7.54 3.19 10.21
C LEU A 26 -6.73 1.94 9.89
N LEU A 27 -7.27 1.04 9.06
CA LEU A 27 -6.57 -0.18 8.65
C LEU A 27 -5.27 0.15 7.89
N ILE A 28 -5.31 1.10 6.96
CA ILE A 28 -4.14 1.54 6.20
C ILE A 28 -3.09 2.17 7.12
N ILE A 29 -3.50 3.01 8.07
CA ILE A 29 -2.58 3.66 9.01
C ILE A 29 -1.95 2.64 9.96
N VAL A 30 -2.74 1.73 10.53
CA VAL A 30 -2.24 0.72 11.48
C VAL A 30 -1.36 -0.32 10.79
N ILE A 31 -1.84 -0.89 9.68
CA ILE A 31 -1.14 -1.98 8.98
C ILE A 31 -0.02 -1.40 8.12
N GLY A 32 -0.33 -0.43 7.26
CA GLY A 32 0.63 0.22 6.38
C GLY A 32 1.69 1.00 7.14
N GLY A 33 1.30 1.74 8.18
CA GLY A 33 2.21 2.53 9.01
C GLY A 33 3.19 1.71 9.85
N ARG A 34 3.00 0.38 9.94
CA ARG A 34 3.97 -0.55 10.55
C ARG A 34 4.70 -1.39 9.51
N ALA A 35 3.98 -1.89 8.50
CA ALA A 35 4.54 -2.75 7.47
C ALA A 35 5.57 -2.01 6.61
N VAL A 36 5.26 -0.80 6.15
CA VAL A 36 6.16 0.02 5.31
C VAL A 36 7.49 0.29 6.04
N PRO A 37 7.51 0.88 7.26
CA PRO A 37 8.77 1.09 7.97
C PRO A 37 9.50 -0.20 8.34
N ALA A 38 8.79 -1.30 8.67
CA ALA A 38 9.43 -2.58 8.96
C ALA A 38 10.19 -3.13 7.73
N PHE A 39 9.58 -3.09 6.55
CA PHE A 39 10.24 -3.51 5.32
C PHE A 39 11.40 -2.58 4.94
N THR A 40 11.26 -1.27 5.16
CA THR A 40 12.33 -0.29 4.92
C THR A 40 13.52 -0.53 5.83
N ARG A 41 13.29 -0.71 7.14
CA ARG A 41 14.34 -1.00 8.12
C ARG A 41 15.08 -2.28 7.78
N HIS A 42 14.33 -3.34 7.47
CA HIS A 42 14.91 -4.63 7.11
C HIS A 42 15.79 -4.53 5.86
N TRP A 43 15.35 -3.78 4.85
CA TRP A 43 16.17 -3.51 3.66
C TRP A 43 17.42 -2.68 3.98
N LEU A 44 17.30 -1.59 4.77
CA LEU A 44 18.42 -0.71 5.14
C LEU A 44 19.52 -1.43 5.93
N VAL A 45 19.13 -2.29 6.88
CA VAL A 45 20.08 -3.10 7.67
C VAL A 45 20.84 -4.05 6.75
N ARG A 46 20.16 -4.66 5.77
CA ARG A 46 20.77 -5.57 4.80
C ARG A 46 21.72 -4.88 3.83
N THR A 47 21.45 -3.65 3.45
CA THR A 47 22.34 -2.87 2.56
C THR A 47 23.48 -2.17 3.32
N GLY A 48 23.70 -2.52 4.60
CA GLY A 48 24.78 -1.95 5.42
C GLY A 48 24.64 -0.45 5.66
N THR A 49 23.45 0.11 5.47
CA THR A 49 23.25 1.56 5.48
C THR A 49 22.97 2.02 6.91
N GLN A 50 24.04 2.30 7.66
CA GLN A 50 24.00 2.83 9.03
C GLN A 50 23.34 4.21 9.02
N THR A 51 22.05 4.27 9.32
CA THR A 51 21.26 5.50 9.23
C THR A 51 20.37 5.65 10.45
N ARG A 52 20.07 6.90 10.81
CA ARG A 52 19.09 7.26 11.85
C ARG A 52 17.67 6.95 11.37
N PHE A 53 17.36 5.67 11.17
CA PHE A 53 15.98 5.21 10.99
C PHE A 53 15.26 5.35 12.34
N ARG A 54 14.22 6.17 12.40
CA ARG A 54 13.41 6.35 13.62
C ARG A 54 11.97 6.02 13.31
N ASP A 55 11.54 4.84 13.74
CA ASP A 55 10.12 4.50 13.73
C ASP A 55 9.40 5.29 14.84
N ARG A 56 8.30 5.95 14.50
CA ARG A 56 7.51 6.78 15.42
C ARG A 56 6.04 6.36 15.35
N PRO A 57 5.68 5.20 15.91
CA PRO A 57 4.30 4.72 15.89
C PRO A 57 3.32 5.67 16.59
N ALA A 58 3.81 6.51 17.51
CA ALA A 58 3.03 7.58 18.15
C ALA A 58 2.30 8.50 17.15
N PHE A 59 2.90 8.77 15.99
CA PHE A 59 2.28 9.59 14.96
C PHE A 59 1.07 8.92 14.30
N SER A 60 1.09 7.59 14.14
CA SER A 60 -0.08 6.84 13.67
C SER A 60 -1.24 6.96 14.66
N TYR A 61 -0.98 6.81 15.96
CA TYR A 61 -2.04 6.96 16.98
C TYR A 61 -2.60 8.38 17.03
N LEU A 62 -1.74 9.39 16.91
CA LEU A 62 -2.17 10.79 16.90
C LEU A 62 -3.02 11.12 15.67
N ALA A 63 -2.65 10.61 14.49
CA ALA A 63 -3.44 10.75 13.29
C ALA A 63 -4.80 10.02 13.40
N ILE A 64 -4.82 8.81 13.97
CA ILE A 64 -6.06 8.07 14.21
C ILE A 64 -6.99 8.85 15.14
N LEU A 65 -6.46 9.39 16.25
CA LEU A 65 -7.24 10.20 17.18
C LEU A 65 -7.82 11.44 16.48
N GLY A 66 -7.03 12.11 15.64
CA GLY A 66 -7.48 13.25 14.84
C GLY A 66 -8.60 12.90 13.87
N ILE A 67 -8.51 11.74 13.19
CA ILE A 67 -9.57 11.25 12.29
C ILE A 67 -10.86 10.95 13.06
N LEU A 68 -10.77 10.25 14.19
CA LEU A 68 -11.94 9.93 15.02
C LEU A 68 -12.60 11.21 15.55
N ALA A 69 -11.80 12.16 16.04
CA ALA A 69 -12.30 13.47 16.47
C ALA A 69 -12.98 14.23 15.32
N ALA A 70 -12.39 14.20 14.10
CA ALA A 70 -12.99 14.82 12.92
C ALA A 70 -14.34 14.20 12.54
N ILE A 71 -14.48 12.87 12.65
CA ILE A 71 -15.75 12.17 12.38
C ILE A 71 -16.80 12.58 13.40
N CYS A 72 -16.47 12.56 14.69
CA CYS A 72 -17.40 12.96 15.77
C CYS A 72 -17.85 14.42 15.65
N LEU A 73 -16.95 15.32 15.26
CA LEU A 73 -17.23 16.76 15.17
C LEU A 73 -17.90 17.18 13.87
N ARG A 74 -18.03 16.28 12.87
CA ARG A 74 -18.58 16.60 11.55
C ARG A 74 -20.00 17.19 11.61
N GLY A 75 -20.83 16.74 12.55
CA GLY A 75 -22.20 17.25 12.74
C GLY A 75 -22.28 18.57 13.51
N ALA A 76 -21.28 18.89 14.35
CA ALA A 76 -21.30 20.07 15.22
C ALA A 76 -20.48 21.25 14.66
N SER A 77 -19.35 20.97 14.02
CA SER A 77 -18.48 21.98 13.42
C SER A 77 -17.68 21.42 12.25
N GLN A 78 -18.17 21.69 11.04
CA GLN A 78 -17.56 21.19 9.81
C GLN A 78 -16.13 21.74 9.62
N ASN A 79 -15.90 23.03 9.88
CA ASN A 79 -14.57 23.62 9.73
C ASN A 79 -13.52 22.95 10.63
N ILE A 80 -13.85 22.68 11.89
CA ILE A 80 -12.93 22.00 12.82
C ILE A 80 -12.63 20.57 12.34
N SER A 81 -13.65 19.85 11.86
CA SER A 81 -13.47 18.52 11.24
C SER A 81 -12.47 18.57 10.07
N GLY A 82 -12.59 19.56 9.20
CA GLY A 82 -11.67 19.75 8.07
C GLY A 82 -10.22 19.97 8.51
N TYR A 83 -9.99 20.86 9.48
CA TYR A 83 -8.63 21.11 10.00
C TYR A 83 -8.03 19.89 10.69
N LEU A 84 -8.82 19.12 11.45
CA LEU A 84 -8.36 17.90 12.10
C LEU A 84 -7.92 16.83 11.08
N LEU A 85 -8.63 16.70 9.95
CA LEU A 85 -8.22 15.81 8.86
C LEU A 85 -6.89 16.27 8.22
N MET A 86 -6.74 17.56 7.95
CA MET A 86 -5.48 18.11 7.41
C MET A 86 -4.32 17.88 8.37
N LEU A 87 -4.51 18.14 9.66
CA LEU A 87 -3.50 17.90 10.71
C LEU A 87 -3.13 16.41 10.81
N SER A 88 -4.13 15.52 10.73
CA SER A 88 -3.89 14.07 10.72
C SER A 88 -3.04 13.64 9.52
N GLY A 89 -3.33 14.18 8.33
CA GLY A 89 -2.52 13.95 7.14
C GLY A 89 -1.10 14.51 7.28
N ALA A 90 -0.93 15.71 7.83
CA ALA A 90 0.39 16.30 8.07
C ALA A 90 1.24 15.47 9.04
N VAL A 91 0.64 14.95 10.11
CA VAL A 91 1.31 14.07 11.08
C VAL A 91 1.78 12.76 10.42
N LEU A 92 0.98 12.18 9.53
CA LEU A 92 1.39 10.99 8.76
C LEU A 92 2.52 11.29 7.77
N LEU A 93 2.55 12.49 7.17
CA LEU A 93 3.69 12.91 6.34
C LEU A 93 4.97 13.06 7.18
N LEU A 94 4.87 13.61 8.39
CA LEU A 94 6.00 13.68 9.33
C LEU A 94 6.49 12.30 9.76
N GLN A 95 5.57 11.34 9.92
CA GLN A 95 5.91 9.93 10.14
C GLN A 95 6.66 9.35 8.93
N MET A 96 6.14 9.57 7.72
CA MET A 96 6.76 9.08 6.50
C MET A 96 8.14 9.70 6.24
N ALA A 97 8.35 10.95 6.63
CA ALA A 97 9.65 11.62 6.57
C ALA A 97 10.70 10.96 7.48
N SER A 98 10.29 10.30 8.57
CA SER A 98 11.21 9.61 9.48
C SER A 98 11.67 8.24 8.97
N TRP A 99 11.09 7.73 7.88
CA TRP A 99 11.37 6.41 7.32
C TRP A 99 12.49 6.37 6.28
N GLN A 100 13.13 7.51 5.95
CA GLN A 100 14.14 7.58 4.88
C GLN A 100 13.59 7.17 3.50
N SER A 101 12.32 7.51 3.22
CA SER A 101 11.57 7.15 2.01
C SER A 101 12.30 7.39 0.69
N VAL A 102 13.16 8.41 0.62
CA VAL A 102 13.99 8.72 -0.57
C VAL A 102 14.92 7.56 -0.94
N LYS A 103 15.45 6.83 0.05
CA LYS A 103 16.35 5.70 -0.21
C LYS A 103 15.62 4.50 -0.81
N ALA A 104 14.30 4.38 -0.57
CA ALA A 104 13.49 3.30 -1.12
C ALA A 104 13.41 3.32 -2.65
N VAL A 105 13.72 4.45 -3.32
CA VAL A 105 13.78 4.56 -4.78
C VAL A 105 14.75 3.54 -5.41
N ARG A 106 15.82 3.17 -4.68
CA ARG A 106 16.79 2.15 -5.14
C ARG A 106 16.23 0.73 -5.15
N TYR A 107 15.05 0.52 -4.57
CA TYR A 107 14.41 -0.79 -4.50
C TYR A 107 12.92 -0.66 -4.89
N PRO A 108 12.59 -0.84 -6.19
CA PRO A 108 11.26 -0.53 -6.74
C PRO A 108 10.08 -1.18 -6.00
N ALA A 109 10.25 -2.42 -5.53
CA ALA A 109 9.23 -3.13 -4.76
C ALA A 109 8.87 -2.42 -3.44
N LEU A 110 9.85 -1.78 -2.80
CA LEU A 110 9.65 -1.00 -1.58
C LEU A 110 9.16 0.41 -1.90
N PHE A 111 9.60 0.99 -3.02
CA PHE A 111 9.17 2.31 -3.45
C PHE A 111 7.66 2.39 -3.70
N ILE A 112 7.09 1.36 -4.34
CA ILE A 112 5.64 1.23 -4.54
C ILE A 112 4.86 1.29 -3.22
N LEU A 113 5.38 0.65 -2.16
CA LEU A 113 4.76 0.69 -0.83
C LEU A 113 4.73 2.10 -0.22
N HIS A 114 5.79 2.88 -0.46
CA HIS A 114 5.86 4.27 0.00
C HIS A 114 4.87 5.16 -0.75
N ILE A 115 4.75 4.98 -2.08
CA ILE A 115 3.75 5.71 -2.88
C ILE A 115 2.34 5.34 -2.42
N ALA A 116 2.07 4.05 -2.22
CA ALA A 116 0.77 3.58 -1.77
C ALA A 116 0.39 4.15 -0.39
N PHE A 117 1.36 4.22 0.54
CA PHE A 117 1.14 4.87 1.83
C PHE A 117 0.97 6.37 1.70
N ALA A 118 1.72 7.05 0.82
CA ALA A 118 1.67 8.50 0.62
C ALA A 118 0.30 9.01 0.16
N TRP A 119 -0.47 8.17 -0.54
CA TRP A 119 -1.87 8.49 -0.87
C TRP A 119 -2.75 8.68 0.37
N MET A 120 -2.46 8.02 1.49
CA MET A 120 -3.25 8.13 2.73
C MET A 120 -3.19 9.54 3.34
N PRO A 121 -2.03 10.13 3.67
CA PRO A 121 -1.97 11.52 4.12
C PRO A 121 -2.50 12.50 3.08
N ALA A 122 -2.23 12.28 1.79
CA ALA A 122 -2.74 13.13 0.72
C ALA A 122 -4.28 13.13 0.70
N ALA A 123 -4.91 11.96 0.79
CA ALA A 123 -6.35 11.83 0.84
C ALA A 123 -6.96 12.52 2.07
N LEU A 124 -6.32 12.42 3.25
CA LEU A 124 -6.79 13.13 4.46
C LEU A 124 -6.74 14.65 4.28
N ILE A 125 -5.66 15.18 3.72
CA ILE A 125 -5.52 16.62 3.44
C ILE A 125 -6.57 17.07 2.44
N LEU A 126 -6.76 16.32 1.34
CA LEU A 126 -7.77 16.64 0.32
C LEU A 126 -9.20 16.56 0.88
N ASN A 127 -9.49 15.60 1.78
CA ASN A 127 -10.78 15.52 2.45
C ASN A 127 -11.00 16.70 3.43
N GLY A 128 -9.95 17.15 4.11
CA GLY A 128 -10.02 18.36 4.94
C GLY A 128 -10.23 19.63 4.10
N LEU A 129 -9.53 19.75 2.97
CA LEU A 129 -9.72 20.84 2.01
C LEU A 129 -11.13 20.86 1.45
N ALA A 130 -11.69 19.72 1.06
CA ALA A 130 -13.07 19.64 0.56
C ALA A 130 -14.12 20.11 1.58
N VAL A 131 -13.79 20.10 2.87
CA VAL A 131 -14.67 20.59 3.94
C VAL A 131 -14.51 22.10 4.15
N ILE A 132 -13.28 22.63 4.08
CA ILE A 132 -12.98 24.05 4.35
C ILE A 132 -13.28 24.93 3.13
N VAL A 133 -12.98 24.42 1.94
CA VAL A 133 -13.08 25.13 0.65
C VAL A 133 -13.91 24.31 -0.38
N PRO A 134 -15.18 23.98 -0.06
CA PRO A 134 -16.00 23.10 -0.90
C PRO A 134 -16.28 23.69 -2.30
N ALA A 135 -16.23 25.01 -2.45
CA ALA A 135 -16.41 25.68 -3.74
C ALA A 135 -15.21 25.47 -4.68
N GLN A 136 -14.02 25.25 -4.13
CA GLN A 136 -12.77 25.08 -4.88
C GLN A 136 -12.42 23.60 -5.08
N PHE A 137 -12.81 22.74 -4.14
CA PHE A 137 -12.47 21.31 -4.20
C PHE A 137 -13.68 20.41 -3.87
N PRO A 138 -14.22 19.69 -4.86
CA PRO A 138 -15.39 18.83 -4.65
C PRO A 138 -15.14 17.67 -3.67
N SER A 139 -16.12 17.40 -2.81
CA SER A 139 -16.07 16.27 -1.86
C SER A 139 -15.93 14.91 -2.56
N ILE A 140 -16.50 14.76 -3.75
CA ILE A 140 -16.40 13.53 -4.54
C ILE A 140 -14.96 13.27 -5.02
N ALA A 141 -14.21 14.31 -5.37
CA ALA A 141 -12.80 14.17 -5.76
C ALA A 141 -11.96 13.72 -4.56
N ALA A 142 -12.22 14.28 -3.37
CA ALA A 142 -11.58 13.85 -2.13
C ALA A 142 -11.91 12.40 -1.76
N LEU A 143 -13.15 11.95 -2.01
CA LEU A 143 -13.54 10.55 -1.82
C LEU A 143 -12.77 9.62 -2.76
N HIS A 144 -12.55 10.01 -4.02
CA HIS A 144 -11.74 9.23 -4.96
C HIS A 144 -10.26 9.19 -4.56
N ALA A 145 -9.72 10.26 -3.98
CA ALA A 145 -8.36 10.24 -3.41
C ALA A 145 -8.24 9.18 -2.29
N MET A 146 -9.28 9.06 -1.46
CA MET A 146 -9.31 8.07 -0.37
C MET A 146 -9.50 6.62 -0.88
N THR A 147 -10.43 6.43 -1.81
CA THR A 147 -10.85 5.09 -2.28
C THR A 147 -9.97 4.56 -3.40
N MET A 148 -9.77 5.30 -4.49
CA MET A 148 -8.92 4.89 -5.61
C MET A 148 -7.44 5.08 -5.29
N GLY A 149 -7.10 6.21 -4.68
CA GLY A 149 -5.74 6.53 -4.26
C GLY A 149 -5.30 5.65 -3.08
N ALA A 150 -5.70 6.00 -1.86
CA ALA A 150 -5.16 5.36 -0.66
C ALA A 150 -5.53 3.87 -0.56
N MET A 151 -6.82 3.54 -0.60
CA MET A 151 -7.28 2.15 -0.44
C MET A 151 -6.87 1.28 -1.64
N GLY A 152 -7.17 1.70 -2.87
CA GLY A 152 -6.87 0.94 -4.09
C GLY A 152 -5.38 0.66 -4.26
N THR A 153 -4.53 1.68 -4.15
CA THR A 153 -3.08 1.49 -4.31
C THR A 153 -2.46 0.69 -3.15
N MET A 154 -2.94 0.84 -1.92
CA MET A 154 -2.44 0.06 -0.78
C MET A 154 -2.77 -1.43 -0.93
N ILE A 155 -4.02 -1.76 -1.29
CA ILE A 155 -4.43 -3.15 -1.56
C ILE A 155 -3.57 -3.74 -2.68
N ALA A 156 -3.45 -3.03 -3.79
CA ALA A 156 -2.64 -3.47 -4.93
C ALA A 156 -1.18 -3.69 -4.53
N ALA A 157 -0.56 -2.77 -3.81
CA ALA A 157 0.83 -2.87 -3.38
C ALA A 157 1.08 -4.12 -2.51
N PHE A 158 0.18 -4.44 -1.57
CA PHE A 158 0.29 -5.65 -0.75
C PHE A 158 0.06 -6.94 -1.54
N MET A 159 -0.96 -6.98 -2.41
CA MET A 159 -1.24 -8.17 -3.22
C MET A 159 -0.13 -8.44 -4.26
N MET A 160 0.38 -7.39 -4.91
CA MET A 160 1.52 -7.51 -5.82
C MET A 160 2.75 -8.06 -5.11
N ARG A 161 2.95 -7.67 -3.85
CA ARG A 161 4.06 -8.14 -3.02
C ARG A 161 3.97 -9.63 -2.71
N SER A 162 2.77 -10.19 -2.50
CA SER A 162 2.59 -11.62 -2.25
C SER A 162 2.76 -12.47 -3.51
N ALA A 163 2.39 -11.93 -4.68
CA ALA A 163 2.57 -12.60 -5.97
C ALA A 163 4.00 -12.49 -6.56
N SER A 164 4.84 -11.60 -6.01
CA SER A 164 6.17 -11.36 -6.54
C SER A 164 7.15 -12.49 -6.18
N VAL A 165 7.96 -12.89 -7.17
CA VAL A 165 9.01 -13.91 -6.99
C VAL A 165 10.11 -13.35 -6.09
N ARG A 166 10.63 -14.22 -5.23
CA ARG A 166 11.82 -13.93 -4.43
C ARG A 166 13.05 -14.53 -5.08
N ASP A 167 14.09 -13.72 -5.20
CA ASP A 167 15.44 -14.18 -5.50
C ASP A 167 16.27 -14.08 -4.22
N GLY A 168 16.44 -15.25 -3.59
CA GLY A 168 16.85 -15.41 -2.20
C GLY A 168 16.00 -14.55 -1.27
N GLU A 169 16.57 -13.43 -0.88
CA GLU A 169 16.07 -12.52 0.15
C GLU A 169 15.55 -11.19 -0.43
N ARG A 170 15.58 -11.02 -1.77
CA ARG A 170 15.07 -9.86 -2.50
C ARG A 170 13.76 -10.21 -3.21
N LEU A 171 12.86 -9.25 -3.26
CA LEU A 171 11.60 -9.34 -3.99
C LEU A 171 11.78 -8.67 -5.35
N ILE A 172 11.57 -9.42 -6.43
CA ILE A 172 11.71 -8.91 -7.78
C ILE A 172 10.37 -8.31 -8.20
N LEU A 173 10.37 -7.00 -8.45
CA LEU A 173 9.24 -6.33 -9.06
C LEU A 173 9.31 -6.50 -10.58
N SER A 174 8.36 -7.25 -11.14
CA SER A 174 8.28 -7.41 -12.60
C SER A 174 7.81 -6.11 -13.27
N ARG A 175 8.25 -5.87 -14.51
CA ARG A 175 7.80 -4.73 -15.32
C ARG A 175 6.26 -4.60 -15.42
N PRO A 176 5.49 -5.67 -15.68
CA PRO A 176 4.03 -5.55 -15.75
C PRO A 176 3.40 -5.22 -14.40
N THR A 177 3.97 -5.70 -13.28
CA THR A 177 3.51 -5.31 -11.93
C THR A 177 3.73 -3.81 -11.68
N ALA A 178 4.91 -3.29 -12.04
CA ALA A 178 5.20 -1.86 -11.93
C ALA A 178 4.25 -1.02 -12.80
N CYS A 179 4.01 -1.45 -14.05
CA CYS A 179 3.08 -0.80 -14.97
C CYS A 179 1.64 -0.78 -14.42
N ALA A 180 1.14 -1.90 -13.89
CA ALA A 180 -0.18 -1.98 -13.27
C ALA A 180 -0.32 -0.99 -12.11
N PHE A 181 0.68 -0.91 -11.22
CA PHE A 181 0.66 0.04 -10.11
C PHE A 181 0.72 1.50 -10.57
N SER A 182 1.55 1.80 -11.57
CA SER A 182 1.62 3.13 -12.18
C SER A 182 0.28 3.54 -12.79
N LEU A 183 -0.39 2.64 -13.52
CA LEU A 183 -1.72 2.88 -14.08
C LEU A 183 -2.79 3.14 -13.01
N LEU A 184 -2.76 2.44 -11.87
CA LEU A 184 -3.64 2.74 -10.72
C LEU A 184 -3.41 4.15 -10.18
N SER A 185 -2.13 4.51 -9.99
CA SER A 185 -1.77 5.83 -9.45
C SER A 185 -2.15 6.95 -10.42
N VAL A 186 -1.92 6.76 -11.72
CA VAL A 186 -2.34 7.71 -12.77
C VAL A 186 -3.86 7.82 -12.85
N SER A 187 -4.59 6.70 -12.78
CA SER A 187 -6.04 6.70 -12.73
C SER A 187 -6.58 7.53 -11.56
N ALA A 188 -6.01 7.34 -10.35
CA ALA A 188 -6.38 8.12 -9.19
C ALA A 188 -6.08 9.62 -9.37
N LEU A 189 -4.91 9.98 -9.91
CA LEU A 189 -4.56 11.38 -10.20
C LEU A 189 -5.53 12.03 -11.21
N LEU A 190 -5.80 11.35 -12.33
CA LEU A 190 -6.76 11.81 -13.32
C LEU A 190 -8.16 11.96 -12.72
N ARG A 191 -8.56 11.06 -11.82
CA ARG A 191 -9.88 11.16 -11.19
C ARG A 191 -9.99 12.32 -10.21
N VAL A 192 -8.92 12.61 -9.47
CA VAL A 192 -8.91 13.64 -8.41
C VAL A 192 -8.67 15.04 -8.96
N PHE A 193 -7.79 15.18 -9.96
CA PHE A 193 -7.34 16.47 -10.48
C PHE A 193 -7.73 16.72 -11.94
N GLY A 194 -8.36 15.75 -12.61
CA GLY A 194 -8.64 15.82 -14.03
C GLY A 194 -9.71 16.83 -14.41
N ASP A 195 -10.61 17.23 -13.52
CA ASP A 195 -11.69 18.17 -13.85
C ASP A 195 -11.17 19.50 -14.43
N GLY A 196 -9.98 19.95 -14.01
CA GLY A 196 -9.32 21.14 -14.56
C GLY A 196 -8.66 20.94 -15.94
N MET A 197 -8.57 19.70 -16.43
CA MET A 197 -7.97 19.33 -17.72
C MET A 197 -9.03 19.00 -18.78
N ARG A 198 -10.31 19.07 -18.44
CA ARG A 198 -11.42 18.77 -19.35
C ARG A 198 -11.42 19.80 -20.50
N ASP A 199 -11.38 19.30 -21.72
CA ASP A 199 -11.56 20.09 -22.94
C ASP A 199 -12.40 19.31 -23.97
N ALA A 200 -12.46 19.78 -25.22
CA ALA A 200 -13.25 19.13 -26.27
C ALA A 200 -12.71 17.77 -26.75
N TYR A 201 -11.45 17.45 -26.46
CA TYR A 201 -10.74 16.26 -26.97
C TYR A 201 -10.30 15.30 -25.87
N PHE A 202 -10.25 15.76 -24.62
CA PHE A 202 -9.81 14.99 -23.48
C PHE A 202 -10.90 14.91 -22.41
N GLU A 203 -11.30 13.67 -22.11
CA GLU A 203 -12.25 13.32 -21.07
C GLU A 203 -11.52 12.61 -19.92
N PRO A 204 -11.06 13.35 -18.89
CA PRO A 204 -10.23 12.81 -17.82
C PRO A 204 -10.87 11.64 -17.07
N VAL A 205 -12.20 11.64 -16.93
CA VAL A 205 -12.95 10.56 -16.28
C VAL A 205 -12.88 9.27 -17.09
N VAL A 206 -13.01 9.36 -18.42
CA VAL A 206 -12.89 8.21 -19.33
C VAL A 206 -11.46 7.68 -19.32
N ALA A 207 -10.47 8.58 -19.39
CA ALA A 207 -9.07 8.20 -19.30
C ALA A 207 -8.75 7.52 -17.95
N ALA A 208 -9.25 8.06 -16.84
CA ALA A 208 -9.11 7.46 -15.51
C ALA A 208 -9.73 6.05 -15.45
N ALA A 209 -10.92 5.86 -16.04
CA ALA A 209 -11.58 4.56 -16.09
C ALA A 209 -10.80 3.55 -16.93
N ILE A 210 -10.29 3.94 -18.10
CA ILE A 210 -9.45 3.08 -18.95
C ILE A 210 -8.18 2.68 -18.21
N CYS A 211 -7.47 3.63 -17.59
CA CYS A 211 -6.29 3.34 -16.78
C CYS A 211 -6.61 2.39 -15.61
N TRP A 212 -7.74 2.59 -14.94
CA TRP A 212 -8.19 1.73 -13.83
C TRP A 212 -8.44 0.28 -14.29
N MET A 213 -9.21 0.11 -15.36
CA MET A 213 -9.53 -1.21 -15.90
C MET A 213 -8.27 -1.92 -16.41
N ALA A 214 -7.42 -1.21 -17.16
CA ALA A 214 -6.17 -1.75 -17.67
C ALA A 214 -5.23 -2.17 -16.53
N ALA A 215 -5.13 -1.36 -15.47
CA ALA A 215 -4.35 -1.69 -14.29
C ALA A 215 -4.80 -2.98 -13.61
N TRP A 216 -6.10 -3.11 -13.32
CA TRP A 216 -6.63 -4.30 -12.65
C TRP A 216 -6.59 -5.54 -13.54
N ALA A 217 -6.82 -5.39 -14.85
CA ALA A 217 -6.66 -6.48 -15.81
C ALA A 217 -5.21 -6.97 -15.86
N LEU A 218 -4.24 -6.06 -15.94
CA LEU A 218 -2.82 -6.39 -15.94
C LEU A 218 -2.38 -7.02 -14.62
N PHE A 219 -2.85 -6.48 -13.48
CA PHE A 219 -2.63 -7.07 -12.18
C PHE A 219 -3.17 -8.51 -12.13
N MET A 220 -4.41 -8.74 -12.58
CA MET A 220 -5.02 -10.08 -12.57
C MET A 220 -4.25 -11.06 -13.44
N MET A 221 -3.83 -10.66 -14.65
CA MET A 221 -3.01 -11.51 -15.52
C MET A 221 -1.71 -11.93 -14.82
N VAL A 222 -0.99 -11.00 -14.21
CA VAL A 222 0.27 -11.29 -13.50
C VAL A 222 0.02 -12.15 -12.25
N PHE A 223 -1.02 -11.82 -11.48
CA PHE A 223 -1.35 -12.51 -10.23
C PHE A 223 -1.76 -13.96 -10.48
N VAL A 224 -2.61 -14.22 -11.48
CA VAL A 224 -3.01 -15.58 -11.89
C VAL A 224 -1.82 -16.39 -12.38
N GLN A 225 -0.93 -15.79 -13.18
CA GLN A 225 0.29 -16.46 -13.61
C GLN A 225 1.20 -16.81 -12.42
N ALA A 226 1.31 -15.93 -11.43
CA ALA A 226 2.09 -16.21 -10.22
C ALA A 226 1.50 -17.38 -9.42
N MET A 227 0.18 -17.47 -9.29
CA MET A 227 -0.49 -18.58 -8.59
C MET A 227 -0.37 -19.92 -9.32
N ARG A 228 -0.23 -19.92 -10.66
CA ARG A 228 -0.06 -21.14 -11.46
C ARG A 228 1.37 -21.68 -11.44
N ARG A 229 2.35 -20.92 -10.97
CA ARG A 229 3.74 -21.37 -10.88
C ARG A 229 3.93 -22.28 -9.64
N PRO A 230 4.77 -23.32 -9.72
CA PRO A 230 5.10 -24.12 -8.55
C PRO A 230 5.69 -23.25 -7.45
N VAL A 231 5.22 -23.42 -6.20
CA VAL A 231 5.76 -22.68 -5.05
C VAL A 231 7.23 -23.08 -4.87
N PRO A 232 8.21 -22.17 -5.03
CA PRO A 232 9.61 -22.56 -5.17
C PRO A 232 10.18 -23.34 -3.99
N ARG A 233 9.62 -23.21 -2.77
CA ARG A 233 9.73 -24.16 -1.65
C ARG A 233 8.55 -23.97 -0.70
N PRO A 234 7.70 -24.97 -0.46
CA PRO A 234 6.75 -24.92 0.67
C PRO A 234 7.50 -24.63 1.98
N VAL A 235 6.95 -23.76 2.83
CA VAL A 235 7.54 -23.36 4.14
C VAL A 235 7.78 -24.57 5.06
N PHE A 236 7.09 -25.69 4.80
CA PHE A 236 7.21 -26.97 5.51
C PHE A 236 8.04 -28.02 4.77
N SER A 237 8.74 -27.66 3.70
CA SER A 237 9.69 -28.59 3.08
C SER A 237 10.83 -28.79 4.06
N ALA A 238 11.08 -30.05 4.47
CA ALA A 238 12.24 -30.39 5.26
C ALA A 238 13.50 -29.76 4.61
N PRO A 239 14.44 -29.21 5.40
CA PRO A 239 15.75 -28.85 4.86
C PRO A 239 16.23 -30.06 4.06
N ALA A 240 16.58 -29.85 2.78
CA ALA A 240 17.13 -30.93 1.98
C ALA A 240 18.25 -31.57 2.79
N ALA A 241 18.09 -32.85 3.13
CA ALA A 241 19.04 -33.56 3.95
C ALA A 241 20.41 -33.34 3.34
N VAL A 242 21.30 -32.66 4.07
CA VAL A 242 22.71 -32.63 3.75
C VAL A 242 23.11 -34.09 3.83
N CYS A 243 23.24 -34.75 2.67
CA CYS A 243 23.66 -36.14 2.59
C CYS A 243 25.02 -36.20 3.26
N GLY A 244 25.05 -36.67 4.51
CA GLY A 244 26.26 -36.80 5.29
C GLY A 244 27.19 -37.77 4.59
N LYS A 245 28.35 -37.27 4.14
CA LYS A 245 29.54 -38.11 4.16
C LYS A 245 30.09 -38.00 5.58
N ALA A 246 30.05 -39.11 6.31
CA ALA A 246 30.86 -39.28 7.50
C ALA A 246 32.34 -39.14 7.10
N GLY A 247 33.11 -38.38 7.88
CA GLY A 247 34.58 -38.37 7.83
C GLY A 247 35.23 -37.00 7.65
N SER A 248 35.67 -36.45 8.79
CA SER A 248 36.78 -35.50 9.00
C SER A 248 36.82 -34.13 8.29
N ASP A 249 36.81 -33.12 9.17
CA ASP A 249 37.59 -31.88 9.16
C ASP A 249 37.10 -30.61 8.43
N VAL A 250 36.97 -29.56 9.26
CA VAL A 250 37.01 -28.10 9.11
C VAL A 250 36.78 -27.41 7.72
N ARG A 251 35.80 -26.48 7.74
CA ARG A 251 35.42 -25.33 6.85
C ARG A 251 36.54 -24.59 6.05
N PRO A 252 36.23 -23.56 5.22
CA PRO A 252 35.09 -23.28 4.30
C PRO A 252 35.54 -22.70 2.91
N TYR A 253 34.56 -22.34 2.05
CA TYR A 253 34.62 -21.37 0.93
C TYR A 253 34.47 -21.95 -0.50
N LEU A 254 33.41 -21.47 -1.17
CA LEU A 254 33.11 -21.45 -2.62
C LEU A 254 33.66 -22.58 -3.52
N GLN A 255 32.74 -23.30 -4.19
CA GLN A 255 32.70 -23.49 -5.66
C GLN A 255 31.57 -24.48 -5.99
N ASN A 256 30.51 -24.02 -6.66
CA ASN A 256 30.31 -24.27 -8.09
C ASN A 256 30.47 -25.75 -8.48
N THR A 257 29.35 -26.44 -8.65
CA THR A 257 29.02 -27.29 -9.82
C THR A 257 27.86 -28.22 -9.44
N ALA A 258 26.67 -28.00 -10.03
CA ALA A 258 25.60 -28.99 -10.03
C ALA A 258 25.44 -29.50 -11.46
N GLY A 259 26.36 -30.38 -11.87
CA GLY A 259 26.20 -31.27 -12.99
C GLY A 259 25.72 -32.63 -12.51
N ARG A 260 24.54 -33.04 -13.01
CA ARG A 260 24.13 -34.43 -13.32
C ARG A 260 24.36 -35.49 -12.23
N CYS A 261 23.29 -35.87 -11.53
CA CYS A 261 23.10 -37.25 -11.11
C CYS A 261 21.95 -37.84 -11.94
N ALA A 262 22.32 -38.44 -13.07
CA ALA A 262 21.43 -39.31 -13.83
C ALA A 262 21.55 -40.73 -13.27
N VAL A 263 20.37 -41.25 -12.90
CA VAL A 263 19.92 -42.64 -12.88
C VAL A 263 20.90 -43.67 -13.46
N SER A 264 21.28 -44.65 -12.63
CA SER A 264 21.62 -45.99 -13.09
C SER A 264 21.01 -46.99 -12.10
N SER A 265 19.91 -47.61 -12.52
CA SER A 265 19.32 -48.80 -11.90
C SER A 265 19.64 -50.00 -12.78
N ALA A 266 20.06 -51.09 -12.14
CA ALA A 266 20.41 -52.36 -12.73
C ALA A 266 19.28 -53.00 -13.55
N ASN A 267 19.59 -53.44 -14.77
CA ASN A 267 19.46 -54.81 -15.29
C ASN A 267 20.04 -54.89 -16.70
#